data_AF-A0A7M7Q6D3-F1
#
_entry.id   AF-A0A7M7Q6D3-F1
#
_cell.length_a   1.000
_cell.length_b   1.000
_cell.length_c   1.000
_cell.angle_alpha   90.00
_cell.angle_beta   90.00
_cell.angle_gamma   90.00
#
_symmetry.space_group_name_H-M   'P 1'
#
loop_
_entity.id
_entity.type
_entity.pdbx_description
1 polymer ?
#
loop_
_entity_poly.entity_id
_entity_poly.type
_entity_poly.pdbx_seq_one_letter_code
_entity_poly.pdbx_strand_id
1 'polypeptide(L)'
;MGGMRQPTAAWQPFSLYVVNCFRSFFCIYYLVFNFVISWFFLESNEEQILRKDLINTKKEMNSISIVDEFSKYAKLQRKYIKLQAIAKQQINARSTSKFKLELFLTYGAWIINERSCSYISYRLSLAP
;
A
#
# COMPACT_ATOMS: atom_id res chain seq x y z
N MET A 1 -5.82 0.51 62.09
CA MET A 1 -4.86 0.15 61.01
C MET A 1 -5.44 -1.06 60.26
N GLY A 2 -6.36 -0.82 59.32
CA GLY A 2 -6.97 -1.88 58.52
C GLY A 2 -6.52 -1.71 57.08
N GLY A 3 -5.58 -2.55 56.64
CA GLY A 3 -5.13 -2.58 55.25
C GLY A 3 -6.27 -3.07 54.36
N MET A 4 -6.91 -2.17 53.62
CA MET A 4 -7.82 -2.53 52.54
C MET A 4 -6.99 -2.93 51.32
N ARG A 5 -6.94 -4.24 51.09
CA ARG A 5 -6.36 -4.88 49.92
C ARG A 5 -7.23 -4.51 48.71
N GLN A 6 -6.70 -3.70 47.78
CA GLN A 6 -7.38 -3.32 46.54
C GLN A 6 -7.62 -4.57 45.65
N PRO A 7 -8.83 -4.83 45.14
CA PRO A 7 -9.07 -5.85 44.13
C PRO A 7 -8.87 -5.29 42.70
N THR A 8 -7.79 -4.55 42.45
CA THR A 8 -7.55 -3.91 41.13
C THR A 8 -6.69 -4.75 40.18
N ALA A 9 -6.12 -5.87 40.63
CA ALA A 9 -5.10 -6.61 39.89
C ALA A 9 -5.64 -7.58 38.82
N ALA A 10 -6.89 -8.05 38.90
CA ALA A 10 -7.38 -9.12 38.03
C ALA A 10 -7.88 -8.64 36.65
N TRP A 11 -8.34 -7.40 36.53
CA TRP A 11 -8.94 -6.86 35.30
C TRP A 11 -7.94 -6.16 34.36
N GLN A 12 -6.83 -5.65 34.89
CA GLN A 12 -5.74 -5.06 34.10
C GLN A 12 -5.14 -6.04 33.07
N PRO A 13 -4.81 -7.29 33.42
CA PRO A 13 -4.26 -8.23 32.43
C PRO A 13 -5.29 -8.61 31.36
N PHE A 14 -6.59 -8.69 31.69
CA PHE A 14 -7.63 -9.04 30.73
C PHE A 14 -7.88 -7.93 29.69
N SER A 15 -7.91 -6.67 30.14
CA SER A 15 -8.03 -5.50 29.26
C SER A 15 -6.86 -5.38 28.28
N LEU A 16 -5.63 -5.51 28.79
CA LEU A 16 -4.42 -5.49 27.97
C LEU A 16 -4.37 -6.67 26.99
N TYR A 17 -4.86 -7.84 27.41
CA TYR A 17 -4.93 -9.03 26.56
C TYR A 17 -5.87 -8.82 25.37
N VAL A 18 -7.07 -8.27 25.60
CA VAL A 18 -8.04 -7.99 24.52
C VAL A 18 -7.47 -6.96 23.54
N VAL A 19 -6.86 -5.88 24.02
CA VAL A 19 -6.20 -4.86 23.16
C VAL A 19 -5.07 -5.45 22.34
N ASN A 20 -4.20 -6.24 22.97
CA ASN A 20 -3.09 -6.89 22.28
C ASN A 20 -3.59 -7.91 21.26
N CYS A 21 -4.66 -8.64 21.56
CA CYS A 21 -5.27 -9.59 20.64
C CYS A 21 -5.81 -8.87 19.39
N PHE A 22 -6.59 -7.79 19.58
CA PHE A 22 -7.08 -6.96 18.48
C PHE A 22 -5.93 -6.37 17.64
N ARG A 23 -4.88 -5.87 18.29
CA ARG A 23 -3.68 -5.35 17.61
C ARG A 23 -3.02 -6.43 16.75
N SER A 24 -2.81 -7.61 17.30
CA SER A 24 -2.21 -8.74 16.58
C SER A 24 -3.06 -9.18 15.39
N PHE A 25 -4.38 -9.30 15.55
CA PHE A 25 -5.28 -9.62 14.44
C PHE A 25 -5.24 -8.58 13.33
N PHE A 26 -5.23 -7.29 13.69
CA PHE A 26 -5.17 -6.21 12.72
C PHE A 26 -3.83 -6.17 11.98
N CYS A 27 -2.72 -6.45 12.68
CA CYS A 27 -1.40 -6.59 12.07
C CYS A 27 -1.34 -7.76 11.07
N ILE A 28 -1.88 -8.93 11.43
CA ILE A 28 -1.92 -10.09 10.55
C ILE A 28 -2.79 -9.81 9.33
N TYR A 29 -3.97 -9.21 9.52
CA TYR A 29 -4.85 -8.79 8.43
C TYR A 29 -4.15 -7.82 7.47
N TYR A 30 -3.47 -6.80 8.00
CA TYR A 30 -2.71 -5.83 7.21
C TYR A 30 -1.58 -6.51 6.41
N LEU A 31 -0.84 -7.44 7.02
CA LEU A 31 0.22 -8.19 6.33
C LEU A 31 -0.32 -9.02 5.17
N VAL A 32 -1.40 -9.79 5.41
CA VAL A 32 -2.04 -10.61 4.37
C VAL A 32 -2.60 -9.73 3.26
N PHE A 33 -3.23 -8.62 3.60
CA PHE A 33 -3.79 -7.70 2.61
C PHE A 33 -2.71 -7.06 1.74
N ASN A 34 -1.59 -6.62 2.32
CA ASN A 34 -0.46 -6.09 1.56
C ASN A 34 0.16 -7.16 0.67
N PHE A 35 0.24 -8.40 1.14
CA PHE A 35 0.73 -9.52 0.34
C PHE A 35 -0.19 -9.77 -0.87
N VAL A 36 -1.51 -9.80 -0.66
CA VAL A 36 -2.51 -9.97 -1.73
C VAL A 36 -2.47 -8.81 -2.72
N ILE A 37 -2.40 -7.55 -2.25
CA ILE A 37 -2.22 -6.39 -3.12
C ILE A 37 -0.93 -6.50 -3.89
N SER A 38 0.19 -6.82 -3.24
CA SER A 38 1.49 -6.92 -3.92
C SER A 38 1.48 -8.01 -5.00
N TRP A 39 0.77 -9.11 -4.75
CA TRP A 39 0.57 -10.19 -5.71
C TRP A 39 -0.38 -9.81 -6.86
N PHE A 40 -1.51 -9.18 -6.56
CA PHE A 40 -2.49 -8.76 -7.57
C PHE A 40 -1.92 -7.67 -8.47
N PHE A 41 -1.11 -6.81 -7.86
CA PHE A 41 -0.30 -5.84 -8.55
C PHE A 41 1.13 -6.35 -8.68
N LEU A 42 1.39 -7.63 -8.93
CA LEU A 42 2.67 -8.02 -9.48
C LEU A 42 2.69 -7.49 -10.92
N GLU A 43 3.82 -6.95 -11.37
CA GLU A 43 3.94 -6.34 -12.70
C GLU A 43 3.47 -7.35 -13.75
N SER A 44 2.41 -7.01 -14.48
CA SER A 44 1.80 -7.95 -15.42
C SER A 44 2.82 -8.26 -16.52
N ASN A 45 2.75 -9.46 -17.09
CA ASN A 45 3.59 -9.84 -18.22
C ASN A 45 3.49 -8.81 -19.37
N GLU A 46 2.34 -8.15 -19.52
CA GLU A 46 2.12 -7.09 -20.51
C GLU A 46 2.95 -5.83 -20.20
N GLU A 47 3.03 -5.39 -18.94
CA GLU A 47 3.86 -4.24 -18.55
C GLU A 47 5.36 -4.54 -18.77
N GLN A 48 5.80 -5.78 -18.53
CA GLN A 48 7.17 -6.21 -18.81
C GLN A 48 7.48 -6.23 -20.31
N ILE A 49 6.55 -6.70 -21.14
CA ILE A 49 6.67 -6.69 -22.60
C ILE A 49 6.73 -5.25 -23.10
N LEU A 50 5.87 -4.37 -22.61
CA LEU A 50 5.85 -2.94 -22.97
C LEU A 50 7.17 -2.23 -22.59
N ARG A 51 7.75 -2.55 -21.43
CA ARG A 51 9.08 -2.07 -21.03
C ARG A 51 10.19 -2.58 -21.96
N LYS A 52 10.15 -3.86 -22.34
CA LYS A 52 11.13 -4.44 -23.28
C LYS A 52 11.03 -3.79 -24.65
N ASP A 53 9.82 -3.56 -25.16
CA ASP A 53 9.59 -2.85 -26.43
C ASP A 53 10.08 -1.40 -26.37
N LEU A 54 9.90 -0.71 -25.25
CA LEU A 54 10.48 0.63 -25.02
C LEU A 54 12.01 0.62 -25.08
N ILE A 55 12.66 -0.35 -24.42
CA ILE A 55 14.13 -0.50 -24.44
C ILE A 55 14.63 -0.81 -25.85
N ASN A 56 13.93 -1.71 -26.56
CA ASN A 56 14.30 -2.09 -27.91
C ASN A 56 14.14 -0.90 -28.89
N THR A 57 13.02 -0.18 -28.82
CA THR A 57 12.78 1.03 -29.61
C THR A 57 13.82 2.12 -29.33
N LYS A 58 14.24 2.30 -28.06
CA LYS A 58 15.31 3.23 -27.69
C LYS A 58 16.66 2.80 -28.27
N LYS A 59 16.94 1.50 -28.30
CA LYS A 59 18.17 0.94 -28.88
C LYS A 59 18.20 1.14 -30.39
N GLU A 60 17.08 0.93 -31.08
CA GLU A 60 16.93 1.23 -32.51
C GLU A 60 17.14 2.72 -32.80
N MET A 61 16.53 3.61 -32.01
CA MET A 61 16.75 5.06 -32.13
C MET A 61 18.24 5.45 -31.99
N ASN A 62 18.97 4.80 -31.08
CA ASN A 62 20.38 5.08 -30.84
C ASN A 62 21.31 4.50 -31.92
N SER A 63 20.83 3.53 -32.70
CA SER A 63 21.56 2.92 -33.82
C SER A 63 21.41 3.69 -35.14
N ILE A 64 20.40 4.55 -35.24
CA ILE A 64 20.14 5.37 -36.42
C ILE A 64 20.86 6.71 -36.25
N SER A 65 21.60 7.14 -37.27
CA SER A 65 22.23 8.46 -37.30
C SER A 65 21.15 9.55 -37.35
N ILE A 66 21.03 10.33 -36.27
CA ILE A 66 20.16 11.51 -36.18
C ILE A 66 20.36 12.47 -37.35
N VAL A 67 21.60 12.61 -37.82
CA VAL A 67 22.01 13.65 -38.76
C VAL A 67 21.62 13.28 -40.19
N ASP A 68 21.66 11.99 -40.55
CA ASP A 68 21.44 11.51 -41.91
C ASP A 68 19.98 11.05 -42.14
N GLU A 69 19.34 10.50 -41.10
CA GLU A 69 17.97 9.97 -41.16
C GLU A 69 17.00 10.69 -40.19
N PHE A 70 17.11 12.01 -40.06
CA PHE A 70 16.32 12.82 -39.12
C PHE A 70 14.80 12.57 -39.20
N SER A 71 14.26 12.37 -40.41
CA SER A 71 12.83 12.12 -40.62
C SER A 71 12.37 10.75 -40.06
N LYS A 72 13.20 9.71 -40.17
CA LYS A 72 12.97 8.40 -39.55
C LYS A 72 13.15 8.48 -38.04
N TYR A 73 14.20 9.16 -37.57
CA TYR A 73 14.43 9.37 -36.14
C TYR A 73 13.26 10.09 -35.48
N ALA A 74 12.74 11.17 -36.07
CA ALA A 74 11.60 11.92 -35.54
C ALA A 74 10.32 11.08 -35.49
N LYS A 75 10.09 10.20 -36.48
CA LYS A 75 8.95 9.24 -36.46
C LYS A 75 9.10 8.22 -35.34
N LEU A 76 10.30 7.67 -35.14
CA LEU A 76 10.59 6.73 -34.05
C LEU A 76 10.47 7.40 -32.68
N GLN A 77 10.97 8.62 -32.53
CA GLN A 77 10.87 9.42 -31.30
C GLN A 77 9.42 9.67 -30.91
N ARG A 78 8.55 10.01 -31.87
CA ARG A 78 7.10 10.18 -31.60
C ARG A 78 6.45 8.88 -31.15
N LYS A 79 6.83 7.73 -31.73
CA LYS A 79 6.34 6.41 -31.29
C LYS A 79 6.82 6.09 -29.87
N TYR A 80 8.11 6.31 -29.59
CA TYR A 80 8.70 6.11 -28.27
C TYR A 80 8.01 6.96 -27.19
N ILE A 81 7.80 8.27 -27.45
CA ILE A 81 7.13 9.18 -26.51
C ILE A 81 5.70 8.71 -26.23
N LYS A 82 4.95 8.25 -27.25
CA LYS A 82 3.60 7.70 -27.06
C LYS A 82 3.61 6.45 -26.19
N LEU A 83 4.48 5.49 -26.46
CA LEU A 83 4.60 4.27 -25.65
C LEU A 83 5.02 4.59 -24.21
N GLN A 84 5.94 5.54 -24.02
CA GLN A 84 6.37 5.99 -22.71
C GLN A 84 5.23 6.66 -21.93
N ALA A 85 4.42 7.48 -22.59
CA ALA A 85 3.26 8.12 -21.96
C ALA A 85 2.23 7.08 -21.47
N ILE A 86 1.93 6.07 -22.29
CA ILE A 86 1.02 4.98 -21.93
C ILE A 86 1.57 4.18 -20.74
N ALA A 87 2.85 3.78 -20.78
CA ALA A 87 3.48 3.04 -19.69
C ALA A 87 3.49 3.87 -18.39
N LYS A 88 3.80 5.16 -18.47
CA LYS A 88 3.79 6.06 -17.30
C LYS A 88 2.37 6.23 -16.74
N GLN A 89 1.37 6.31 -17.60
CA GLN A 89 -0.03 6.42 -17.19
C GLN A 89 -0.50 5.15 -16.48
N GLN A 90 -0.15 3.96 -16.98
CA GLN A 90 -0.47 2.68 -16.32
C GLN A 90 0.19 2.56 -14.94
N ILE A 91 1.49 2.87 -14.85
CA ILE A 91 2.22 2.87 -13.57
C ILE A 91 1.59 3.86 -12.57
N ASN A 92 1.22 5.06 -13.02
CA ASN A 92 0.61 6.08 -12.16
C ASN A 92 -0.81 5.71 -11.72
N ALA A 93 -1.62 5.10 -12.59
CA ALA A 93 -2.95 4.62 -12.24
C ALA A 93 -2.86 3.49 -11.18
N ARG A 94 -1.88 2.60 -11.34
CA ARG A 94 -1.58 1.53 -10.40
C ARG A 94 -1.09 2.05 -9.05
N SER A 95 -0.14 3.00 -9.02
CA SER A 95 0.34 3.60 -7.77
C SER A 95 -0.76 4.39 -7.06
N THR A 96 -1.56 5.16 -7.80
CA THR A 96 -2.68 5.93 -7.24
C THR A 96 -3.73 5.01 -6.62
N SER A 97 -4.04 3.87 -7.25
CA SER A 97 -5.01 2.90 -6.73
C SER A 97 -4.50 2.21 -5.46
N LYS A 98 -3.22 1.83 -5.42
CA LYS A 98 -2.58 1.30 -4.21
C LYS A 98 -2.60 2.32 -3.07
N PHE A 99 -2.17 3.55 -3.35
CA PHE A 99 -2.12 4.62 -2.37
C PHE A 99 -3.52 4.96 -1.82
N LYS A 100 -4.54 4.97 -2.68
CA LYS A 100 -5.94 5.15 -2.27
C LYS A 100 -6.38 4.05 -1.30
N LEU A 101 -6.10 2.79 -1.61
CA LEU A 101 -6.43 1.65 -0.74
C LEU A 101 -5.68 1.71 0.60
N GLU A 102 -4.38 2.01 0.60
CA GLU A 102 -3.59 2.19 1.82
C GLU A 102 -4.13 3.31 2.71
N LEU A 103 -4.52 4.43 2.12
CA LEU A 103 -5.16 5.54 2.85
C LEU A 103 -6.49 5.11 3.47
N PHE A 104 -7.36 4.43 2.71
CA PHE A 104 -8.64 3.94 3.22
C PHE A 104 -8.45 3.00 4.41
N LEU A 105 -7.48 2.09 4.33
CA LEU A 105 -7.18 1.16 5.42
C LEU A 105 -6.61 1.86 6.64
N THR A 106 -5.66 2.77 6.44
CA THR A 106 -5.03 3.50 7.54
C THR A 106 -6.06 4.35 8.28
N TYR A 107 -6.91 5.04 7.53
CA TYR A 107 -7.98 5.85 8.09
C TYR A 107 -9.05 5.00 8.81
N GLY A 108 -9.46 3.88 8.21
CA GLY A 108 -10.39 2.94 8.84
C GLY A 108 -9.83 2.34 10.13
N ALA A 109 -8.55 1.95 10.13
CA ALA A 109 -7.86 1.44 11.31
C ALA A 109 -7.80 2.48 12.44
N TRP A 110 -7.58 3.75 12.09
CA TRP A 110 -7.53 4.84 13.05
C TRP A 110 -8.88 5.03 13.77
N ILE A 111 -9.99 5.04 13.03
CA ILE A 111 -11.35 5.15 13.61
C ILE A 111 -11.66 3.95 14.52
N ILE A 112 -11.34 2.73 14.08
CA ILE A 112 -11.59 1.51 14.86
C ILE A 112 -10.79 1.55 16.17
N ASN A 113 -9.52 1.98 16.10
CA ASN A 113 -8.68 2.13 17.29
C ASN A 113 -9.23 3.17 18.26
N GLU A 114 -9.68 4.33 17.78
CA GLU A 114 -10.28 5.37 18.61
C GLU A 114 -11.51 4.85 19.37
N ARG A 115 -12.42 4.19 18.66
CA ARG A 115 -13.64 3.61 19.26
C ARG A 115 -13.33 2.51 20.28
N SER A 116 -12.37 1.65 19.95
CA SER A 116 -11.95 0.57 20.84
C SER A 116 -11.35 1.11 22.14
N CYS A 117 -10.44 2.10 22.05
CA CYS A 117 -9.85 2.76 23.21
C CYS A 117 -10.92 3.43 24.10
N SER A 118 -11.86 4.16 23.51
CA SER A 118 -12.94 4.81 24.26
C SER A 118 -13.81 3.80 25.02
N TYR A 119 -14.20 2.69 24.37
CA TYR A 119 -14.99 1.62 24.98
C TYR A 119 -14.28 0.97 26.17
N ILE A 120 -12.97 0.72 26.03
CA ILE A 120 -12.15 0.12 27.10
C ILE A 120 -12.06 1.07 28.29
N SER A 121 -11.81 2.36 28.07
CA SER A 121 -11.78 3.37 29.15
C SER A 121 -13.10 3.46 29.90
N TYR A 122 -14.24 3.41 29.19
CA TYR A 122 -15.56 3.39 29.81
C TYR A 122 -15.79 2.14 30.66
N ARG A 123 -15.42 0.95 30.15
CA ARG A 123 -15.57 -0.32 30.90
C ARG A 123 -14.66 -0.37 32.13
N LEU A 124 -13.45 0.18 32.06
CA LEU A 124 -12.55 0.33 33.20
C LEU A 124 -13.13 1.26 34.28
N SER A 125 -13.81 2.33 33.87
CA SER A 125 -14.45 3.28 34.81
C SER A 125 -15.71 2.73 35.50
N LEU A 126 -16.32 1.67 34.96
CA LEU A 126 -17.57 1.09 35.48
C LEU A 126 -17.33 -0.19 36.31
N ALA A 127 -16.09 -0.63 36.42
CA ALA A 127 -15.71 -1.75 37.27
C ALA A 127 -15.64 -1.30 38.74
N PRO A 128 -16.34 -1.98 39.67
CA PRO A 128 -16.32 -1.66 41.10
C PRO A 128 -15.02 -2.05 41.80
#